data_AF-A0A438WS72-F1
#
_entry.id   AF-A0A438WS72-F1
#
_cell.length_a   1.000
_cell.length_b   1.000
_cell.length_c   1.000
_cell.angle_alpha   90.00
_cell.angle_beta   90.00
_cell.angle_gamma   90.00
#
_symmetry.space_group_name_H-M   'P 1'
#
loop_
_entity.id
_entity.type
_entity.pdbx_description
1 polymer ?
#
loop_
_entity_poly.entity_id
_entity_poly.type
_entity_poly.pdbx_seq_one_letter_code
_entity_poly.pdbx_strand_id
1 'polypeptide(L)'
;NHTIAKAMFLPTLNASYNFKNEARDTPEYKHYNTQQFQAQVTLNVFNGFSNVNNVKEKSATYRSTVANLEYSRQSVYLQVVQQYYEYFNNLARMIALQKKLEQIKTDIKRVTKLYDKGLTTIDDLQSLKAQGNLSEYDILDMQFALEQNRLTLEYLTNLSVKNLKKTTIDAPNLQLRERQDLVSLREQISALRYQNKQLNYYPKIDVFD
;
A
#
# COMPACT_ATOMS: atom_id res chain seq x y z
N ASN A 1 6.75 17.58 7.59
CA ASN A 1 5.70 18.60 7.87
C ASN A 1 5.72 19.15 9.30
N HIS A 2 5.85 18.34 10.35
CA HIS A 2 5.93 18.86 11.74
C HIS A 2 7.11 19.82 12.00
N THR A 3 8.27 19.54 11.41
CA THR A 3 9.45 20.42 11.47
C THR A 3 9.22 21.77 10.76
N ILE A 4 8.54 21.74 9.61
CA ILE A 4 8.15 22.94 8.85
C ILE A 4 7.17 23.80 9.66
N ALA A 5 6.20 23.20 10.34
CA ALA A 5 5.28 23.94 11.21
C ALA A 5 6.00 24.64 12.37
N LYS A 6 7.08 24.04 12.91
CA LYS A 6 7.91 24.69 13.93
C LYS A 6 8.75 25.84 13.38
N ALA A 7 9.10 25.84 12.09
CA ALA A 7 9.83 26.93 11.46
C ALA A 7 9.02 28.24 11.39
N MET A 8 7.69 28.18 11.54
CA MET A 8 6.82 29.36 11.58
C MET A 8 7.04 30.26 12.81
N PHE A 9 7.80 29.80 13.80
CA PHE A 9 8.20 30.60 14.97
C PHE A 9 9.57 31.26 14.82
N LEU A 10 10.24 31.06 13.67
CA LEU A 10 11.51 31.67 13.34
C LEU A 10 11.28 32.88 12.43
N PRO A 11 12.16 33.90 12.48
CA PRO A 11 12.10 35.01 11.54
C PRO A 11 12.38 34.50 10.12
N THR A 12 11.70 35.08 9.14
CA THR A 12 11.94 34.83 7.72
C THR A 12 12.61 36.03 7.09
N LEU A 13 13.71 35.81 6.37
CA LEU A 13 14.36 36.82 5.54
C LEU A 13 13.92 36.63 4.08
N ASN A 14 13.27 37.64 3.51
CA ASN A 14 12.92 37.68 2.10
C ASN A 14 13.76 38.75 1.42
N ALA A 15 14.57 38.36 0.44
CA ALA A 15 15.33 39.28 -0.40
C ALA A 15 14.84 39.17 -1.84
N SER A 16 14.59 40.32 -2.46
CA SER A 16 14.13 40.41 -3.84
C SER A 16 14.90 41.48 -4.59
N TYR A 17 15.22 41.18 -5.85
CA TYR A 17 15.83 42.12 -6.79
C TYR A 17 14.92 42.23 -7.99
N ASN A 18 14.45 43.44 -8.27
CA ASN A 18 13.60 43.74 -9.41
C ASN A 18 14.35 44.64 -10.39
N PHE A 19 14.43 44.20 -11.64
CA PHE A 19 14.91 45.00 -12.75
C PHE A 19 13.74 45.27 -13.70
N LYS A 20 13.39 46.54 -13.87
CA LYS A 20 12.30 46.97 -14.74
C LYS A 20 12.83 47.90 -15.81
N ASN A 21 12.61 47.53 -17.07
CA ASN A 21 12.84 48.40 -18.23
C ASN A 21 11.47 48.81 -18.77
N GLU A 22 11.17 50.11 -18.69
CA GLU A 22 9.92 50.66 -19.21
C GLU A 22 10.21 51.76 -20.22
N ALA A 23 9.50 51.68 -21.35
CA ALA A 23 9.37 52.79 -22.28
C ALA A 23 8.17 53.64 -21.86
N ARG A 24 8.37 54.93 -21.63
CA ARG A 24 7.29 55.89 -21.39
C ARG A 24 7.08 56.75 -22.63
N ASP A 25 5.82 57.03 -22.94
CA ASP A 25 5.43 57.93 -24.03
C ASP A 25 5.38 59.39 -23.53
N THR A 26 6.47 59.83 -22.88
CA THR A 26 6.61 61.21 -22.36
C THR A 26 7.86 61.89 -22.92
N PRO A 27 7.83 63.20 -23.25
CA PRO A 27 8.88 63.85 -24.04
C PRO A 27 10.27 63.96 -23.38
N GLU A 28 10.35 63.96 -22.04
CA GLU A 28 11.62 64.24 -21.34
C GLU A 28 12.46 62.98 -21.01
N TYR A 29 11.85 61.79 -20.90
CA TYR A 29 12.57 60.54 -20.57
C TYR A 29 11.88 59.33 -21.23
N LYS A 30 12.33 58.95 -22.44
CA LYS A 30 11.71 57.89 -23.25
C LYS A 30 12.01 56.46 -22.75
N HIS A 31 13.14 56.28 -22.06
CA HIS A 31 13.58 55.00 -21.51
C HIS A 31 14.19 55.22 -20.13
N TYR A 32 13.71 54.47 -19.14
CA TYR A 32 14.34 54.44 -17.84
C TYR A 32 14.42 53.01 -17.30
N ASN A 33 15.58 52.70 -16.73
CA ASN A 33 15.84 51.43 -16.08
C ASN A 33 15.70 51.64 -14.59
N THR A 34 14.80 50.90 -13.95
CA THR A 34 14.67 50.89 -12.49
C THR A 34 15.26 49.60 -11.96
N GLN A 35 16.22 49.74 -11.04
CA GLN A 35 16.76 48.63 -10.27
C GLN A 35 16.32 48.83 -8.83
N GLN A 36 15.69 47.81 -8.24
CA GLN A 36 15.25 47.86 -6.86
C GLN A 36 15.69 46.59 -6.15
N PHE A 37 16.50 46.74 -5.12
CA PHE A 37 16.81 45.69 -4.15
C PHE A 37 15.99 45.93 -2.89
N GLN A 38 15.30 44.90 -2.41
CA GLN A 38 14.52 44.95 -1.18
C GLN A 38 14.86 43.71 -0.35
N ALA A 39 15.24 43.92 0.90
CA ALA A 39 15.36 42.86 1.90
C ALA A 39 14.38 43.19 3.03
N GLN A 40 13.63 42.19 3.47
CA GLN A 40 12.67 42.32 4.56
C GLN A 40 12.80 41.12 5.50
N VAL A 41 12.96 41.39 6.78
CA VAL A 41 12.88 40.40 7.85
C VAL A 41 11.48 40.47 8.45
N THR A 42 10.81 39.32 8.58
CA THR A 42 9.49 39.24 9.20
C THR A 42 9.50 38.20 10.32
N LEU A 43 9.02 38.57 11.49
CA LEU A 43 8.81 37.68 12.63
C LEU A 43 7.35 37.73 13.06
N ASN A 44 6.67 36.58 13.00
CA ASN A 44 5.36 36.43 13.60
C ASN A 44 5.52 36.25 15.12
N VAL A 45 5.12 37.26 15.89
CA VAL A 45 5.21 37.22 17.36
C VAL A 45 3.95 36.58 17.95
N PHE A 46 2.80 36.85 17.35
CA PHE A 46 1.54 36.22 17.75
C PHE A 46 0.58 36.07 16.58
N ASN A 47 -0.08 34.91 16.47
CA ASN A 47 -1.05 34.63 15.41
C ASN A 47 -2.33 33.99 15.99
N GLY A 48 -2.84 34.50 17.12
CA GLY A 48 -4.07 33.98 17.70
C GLY A 48 -4.03 32.49 18.07
N PHE A 49 -2.86 31.99 18.50
CA PHE A 49 -2.58 30.55 18.69
C PHE A 49 -2.69 29.67 17.44
N SER A 50 -2.93 30.23 16.26
CA SER A 50 -3.03 29.50 15.00
C SER A 50 -1.75 28.71 14.71
N ASN A 51 -0.57 29.32 14.86
CA ASN A 51 0.72 28.63 14.67
C ASN A 51 0.91 27.46 15.64
N VAL A 52 0.47 27.62 16.91
CA VAL A 52 0.54 26.55 17.93
C VAL A 52 -0.38 25.40 17.56
N ASN A 53 -1.62 25.70 17.16
CA ASN A 53 -2.58 24.69 16.73
C ASN A 53 -2.15 24.03 15.42
N ASN A 54 -1.47 24.74 14.52
CA ASN A 54 -0.86 24.15 13.32
C ASN A 54 0.23 23.13 13.67
N VAL A 55 1.13 23.44 14.62
CA VAL A 55 2.11 22.44 15.10
C VAL A 55 1.42 21.21 15.69
N LYS A 56 0.37 21.40 16.49
CA LYS A 56 -0.41 20.30 17.07
C LYS A 56 -1.13 19.46 16.00
N GLU A 57 -1.71 20.11 15.01
CA GLU A 57 -2.32 19.46 13.83
C GLU A 57 -1.27 18.60 13.12
N LYS A 58 -0.14 19.18 12.70
CA LYS A 58 0.91 18.43 11.99
C LYS A 58 1.53 17.32 12.83
N SER A 59 1.59 17.49 14.15
CA SER A 59 2.04 16.45 15.09
C SER A 59 1.04 15.28 15.17
N ALA A 60 -0.26 15.58 15.25
CA ALA A 60 -1.32 14.55 15.23
C ALA A 60 -1.37 13.82 13.89
N THR A 61 -1.27 14.54 12.77
CA THR A 61 -1.16 13.95 11.43
C THR A 61 0.04 13.01 11.33
N TYR A 62 1.20 13.40 11.87
CA TYR A 62 2.38 12.54 11.92
C TYR A 62 2.14 11.26 12.72
N ARG A 63 1.54 11.35 13.93
CA ARG A 63 1.19 10.17 14.72
C ARG A 63 0.19 9.25 14.00
N SER A 64 -0.79 9.82 13.29
CA SER A 64 -1.70 9.04 12.45
C SER A 64 -0.93 8.29 11.36
N THR A 65 -0.01 8.95 10.64
CA THR A 65 0.79 8.30 9.60
C THR A 65 1.64 7.16 10.16
N VAL A 66 2.25 7.33 11.34
CA VAL A 66 3.02 6.27 12.01
C VAL A 66 2.12 5.08 12.36
N ALA A 67 0.95 5.33 12.95
CA ALA A 67 0.01 4.26 13.29
C ALA A 67 -0.52 3.55 12.04
N ASN A 68 -0.81 4.28 10.95
CA ASN A 68 -1.20 3.68 9.69
C ASN A 68 -0.09 2.81 9.07
N LEU A 69 1.16 3.26 9.14
CA LEU A 69 2.31 2.48 8.69
C LEU A 69 2.42 1.15 9.45
N GLU A 70 2.29 1.18 10.77
CA GLU A 70 2.30 -0.02 11.59
C GLU A 70 1.14 -0.97 11.25
N TYR A 71 -0.05 -0.42 11.00
CA TYR A 71 -1.19 -1.21 10.53
C TYR A 71 -0.93 -1.86 9.17
N SER A 72 -0.45 -1.09 8.19
CA SER A 72 -0.11 -1.60 6.85
C SER A 72 0.94 -2.71 6.93
N ARG A 73 1.96 -2.55 7.78
CA ARG A 73 2.97 -3.57 8.02
C ARG A 73 2.37 -4.86 8.56
N GLN A 74 1.47 -4.76 9.55
CA GLN A 74 0.76 -5.91 10.10
C GLN A 74 -0.15 -6.58 9.05
N SER A 75 -0.82 -5.81 8.21
CA SER A 75 -1.61 -6.33 7.10
C SER A 75 -0.76 -7.10 6.09
N VAL A 76 0.42 -6.59 5.72
CA VAL A 76 1.35 -7.31 4.84
C VAL A 76 1.83 -8.60 5.49
N TYR A 77 2.19 -8.59 6.79
CA TYR A 77 2.55 -9.84 7.49
C TYR A 77 1.43 -10.88 7.46
N LEU A 78 0.19 -10.47 7.71
CA LEU A 78 -0.96 -11.37 7.64
C LEU A 78 -1.16 -11.92 6.23
N GLN A 79 -1.05 -11.08 5.20
CA GLN A 79 -1.14 -11.52 3.80
C GLN A 79 -0.07 -12.55 3.46
N VAL A 80 1.18 -12.35 3.89
CA VAL A 80 2.26 -13.32 3.69
C VAL A 80 1.91 -14.66 4.35
N VAL A 81 1.41 -14.66 5.58
CA VAL A 81 1.00 -15.89 6.29
C VAL A 81 -0.16 -16.58 5.57
N GLN A 82 -1.16 -15.84 5.11
CA GLN A 82 -2.28 -16.38 4.34
C GLN A 82 -1.81 -17.04 3.04
N GLN A 83 -0.98 -16.34 2.26
CA GLN A 83 -0.43 -16.86 1.00
C GLN A 83 0.48 -18.08 1.24
N TYR A 84 1.21 -18.12 2.35
CA TYR A 84 2.01 -19.27 2.74
C TYR A 84 1.13 -20.52 2.96
N TYR A 85 0.03 -20.40 3.70
CA TYR A 85 -0.88 -21.53 3.92
C TYR A 85 -1.64 -21.92 2.64
N GLU A 86 -2.03 -20.93 1.84
CA GLU A 86 -2.71 -21.15 0.55
C GLU A 86 -1.82 -21.94 -0.42
N TYR A 87 -0.52 -21.63 -0.48
CA TYR A 87 0.45 -22.41 -1.25
C TYR A 87 0.45 -23.90 -0.85
N PHE A 88 0.50 -24.20 0.45
CA PHE A 88 0.50 -25.60 0.91
C PHE A 88 -0.85 -26.30 0.71
N ASN A 89 -1.97 -25.57 0.80
CA ASN A 89 -3.30 -26.10 0.47
C ASN A 89 -3.38 -26.46 -1.01
N ASN A 90 -2.92 -25.58 -1.89
CA ASN A 90 -2.86 -25.82 -3.34
C ASN A 90 -1.93 -26.97 -3.68
N LEU A 91 -0.79 -27.09 -2.99
CA LEU A 91 0.14 -28.20 -3.16
C LEU A 91 -0.53 -29.54 -2.78
N ALA A 92 -1.24 -29.58 -1.66
CA ALA A 92 -1.99 -30.77 -1.23
C ALA A 92 -3.10 -31.12 -2.24
N ARG A 93 -3.80 -30.11 -2.77
CA ARG A 93 -4.84 -30.30 -3.80
C ARG A 93 -4.25 -30.83 -5.11
N MET A 94 -3.10 -30.33 -5.53
CA MET A 94 -2.37 -30.84 -6.71
C MET A 94 -2.01 -32.32 -6.54
N ILE A 95 -1.47 -32.70 -5.38
CA ILE A 95 -1.13 -34.11 -5.08
C ILE A 95 -2.39 -35.00 -5.13
N ALA A 96 -3.51 -34.53 -4.60
CA ALA A 96 -4.77 -35.26 -4.66
C ALA A 96 -5.28 -35.43 -6.11
N LEU A 97 -5.19 -34.39 -6.94
CA LEU A 97 -5.55 -34.45 -8.36
C LEU A 97 -4.65 -35.42 -9.14
N GLN A 98 -3.34 -35.43 -8.85
CA GLN A 98 -2.40 -36.37 -9.47
C GLN A 98 -2.76 -37.83 -9.13
N LYS A 99 -3.08 -38.12 -7.86
CA LYS A 99 -3.55 -39.46 -7.45
C LYS A 99 -4.89 -39.84 -8.12
N LYS A 100 -5.81 -38.88 -8.24
CA LYS A 100 -7.08 -39.09 -8.95
C LYS A 100 -6.83 -39.44 -10.43
N LEU A 101 -5.93 -38.73 -11.09
CA LEU A 101 -5.57 -39.01 -12.49
C LEU A 101 -4.94 -40.41 -12.65
N GLU A 102 -4.07 -40.83 -11.73
CA GLU A 102 -3.49 -42.18 -11.72
C GLU A 102 -4.58 -43.26 -11.62
N GLN A 103 -5.56 -43.06 -10.75
CA GLN A 103 -6.72 -43.94 -10.63
C GLN A 103 -7.53 -43.99 -11.94
N ILE A 104 -7.85 -42.84 -12.53
CA ILE A 104 -8.58 -42.76 -13.81
C ILE A 104 -7.80 -43.47 -14.91
N LYS A 105 -6.48 -43.32 -14.98
CA LYS A 105 -5.62 -44.02 -15.97
C LYS A 105 -5.69 -45.53 -15.81
N THR A 106 -5.79 -46.02 -14.57
CA THR A 106 -5.96 -47.45 -14.28
C THR A 106 -7.34 -47.94 -14.70
N ASP A 107 -8.38 -47.16 -14.42
CA ASP A 107 -9.74 -47.46 -14.85
C ASP A 107 -9.88 -47.45 -16.38
N ILE A 108 -9.25 -46.50 -17.09
CA ILE A 108 -9.22 -46.49 -18.56
C ILE A 108 -8.63 -47.80 -19.07
N LYS A 109 -7.50 -48.27 -18.53
CA LYS A 109 -6.90 -49.54 -18.93
C LYS A 109 -7.84 -50.74 -18.71
N ARG A 110 -8.58 -50.74 -17.61
CA ARG A 110 -9.56 -51.80 -17.28
C ARG A 110 -10.76 -51.75 -18.25
N VAL A 111 -11.35 -50.58 -18.46
CA VAL A 111 -12.52 -50.39 -19.32
C VAL A 111 -12.17 -50.65 -20.79
N THR A 112 -10.99 -50.28 -21.27
CA THR A 112 -10.51 -50.64 -22.61
C THR A 112 -10.54 -52.17 -22.81
N LYS A 113 -10.04 -52.95 -21.84
CA LYS A 113 -10.08 -54.42 -21.93
C LYS A 113 -11.50 -54.97 -21.97
N LEU A 114 -12.44 -54.36 -21.23
CA LEU A 114 -13.85 -54.76 -21.26
C LEU A 114 -14.49 -54.44 -22.62
N TYR A 115 -14.16 -53.28 -23.20
CA TYR A 115 -14.61 -52.87 -24.52
C TYR A 115 -14.11 -53.81 -25.61
N ASP A 116 -12.82 -54.18 -25.57
CA ASP A 116 -12.22 -55.13 -26.52
C ASP A 116 -12.87 -56.53 -26.46
N LYS A 117 -13.55 -56.85 -25.35
CA LYS A 117 -14.33 -58.08 -25.16
C LYS A 117 -15.82 -57.90 -25.42
N GLY A 118 -16.27 -56.71 -25.82
CA GLY A 118 -17.68 -56.38 -26.06
C GLY A 118 -18.53 -56.30 -24.78
N LEU A 119 -17.90 -56.16 -23.60
CA LEU A 119 -18.57 -56.15 -22.29
C LEU A 119 -18.95 -54.75 -21.79
N THR A 120 -18.59 -53.69 -22.51
CA THR A 120 -18.92 -52.29 -22.20
C THR A 120 -19.05 -51.49 -23.50
N THR A 121 -19.66 -50.31 -23.45
CA THR A 121 -19.85 -49.47 -24.64
C THR A 121 -18.62 -48.61 -24.95
N ILE A 122 -18.52 -48.14 -26.20
CA ILE A 122 -17.52 -47.13 -26.58
C ILE A 122 -17.76 -45.80 -25.85
N ASP A 123 -19.01 -45.46 -25.59
CA ASP A 123 -19.40 -44.23 -24.89
C ASP A 123 -18.85 -44.19 -23.46
N ASP A 124 -18.91 -45.32 -22.73
CA ASP A 124 -18.33 -45.44 -21.39
C ASP A 124 -16.81 -45.21 -21.42
N LEU A 125 -16.12 -45.80 -22.40
CA LEU A 125 -14.68 -45.64 -22.56
C LEU A 125 -14.32 -44.19 -22.91
N GLN A 126 -15.06 -43.55 -23.82
CA GLN A 126 -14.81 -42.17 -24.22
C GLN A 126 -15.14 -41.18 -23.09
N SER A 127 -16.22 -41.41 -22.34
CA SER A 127 -16.56 -40.63 -21.14
C SER A 127 -15.44 -40.68 -20.11
N LEU A 128 -14.87 -41.87 -19.85
CA LEU A 128 -13.78 -42.02 -18.90
C LEU A 128 -12.47 -41.36 -19.41
N LYS A 129 -12.18 -41.45 -20.71
CA LYS A 129 -11.06 -40.69 -21.32
C LYS A 129 -11.26 -39.19 -21.20
N ALA A 130 -12.47 -38.69 -21.42
CA ALA A 130 -12.80 -37.28 -21.24
C ALA A 130 -12.59 -36.83 -19.79
N GLN A 131 -12.99 -37.63 -18.80
CA GLN A 131 -12.70 -37.37 -17.39
C GLN A 131 -11.20 -37.34 -17.09
N GLY A 132 -10.40 -38.20 -17.73
CA GLY A 132 -8.95 -38.18 -17.65
C GLY A 132 -8.37 -36.86 -18.16
N ASN A 133 -8.79 -36.42 -19.34
CA ASN A 133 -8.36 -35.15 -19.93
C ASN A 133 -8.75 -33.94 -19.08
N LEU A 134 -9.96 -33.93 -18.52
CA LEU A 134 -10.40 -32.90 -17.58
C LEU A 134 -9.52 -32.88 -16.32
N SER A 135 -9.17 -34.05 -15.78
CA SER A 135 -8.28 -34.13 -14.62
C SER A 135 -6.85 -33.68 -14.94
N GLU A 136 -6.36 -33.84 -16.17
CA GLU A 136 -5.07 -33.29 -16.60
C GLU A 136 -5.13 -31.76 -16.70
N TYR A 137 -6.23 -31.21 -17.22
CA TYR A 137 -6.48 -29.77 -17.22
C TYR A 137 -6.51 -29.19 -15.80
N ASP A 138 -7.22 -29.84 -14.87
CA ASP A 138 -7.28 -29.42 -13.46
C ASP A 138 -5.89 -29.38 -12.80
N ILE A 139 -4.99 -30.31 -13.15
CA ILE A 139 -3.60 -30.31 -12.66
C ILE A 139 -2.84 -29.11 -13.21
N LEU A 140 -2.98 -28.82 -14.50
CA LEU A 140 -2.30 -27.68 -15.14
C LEU A 140 -2.78 -26.35 -14.56
N ASP A 141 -4.08 -26.20 -14.32
CA ASP A 141 -4.66 -25.04 -13.62
C ASP A 141 -4.08 -24.90 -12.21
N MET A 142 -3.98 -26.01 -11.47
CA MET A 142 -3.38 -26.02 -10.13
C MET A 142 -1.89 -25.64 -10.14
N GLN A 143 -1.14 -26.06 -11.16
CA GLN A 143 0.26 -25.67 -11.33
C GLN A 143 0.38 -24.15 -11.56
N PHE A 144 -0.49 -23.58 -12.38
CA PHE A 144 -0.55 -22.13 -12.58
C PHE A 144 -0.88 -21.39 -11.29
N ALA A 145 -1.87 -21.87 -10.53
CA ALA A 145 -2.22 -21.30 -9.23
C ALA A 145 -1.05 -21.33 -8.22
N LEU A 146 -0.27 -22.42 -8.21
CA LEU A 146 0.93 -22.54 -7.37
C LEU A 146 2.02 -21.54 -7.77
N GLU A 147 2.26 -21.36 -9.06
CA GLU A 147 3.20 -20.34 -9.55
C GLU A 147 2.74 -18.92 -9.21
N GLN A 148 1.44 -18.64 -9.33
CA GLN A 148 0.89 -17.35 -8.94
C GLN A 148 1.02 -17.10 -7.42
N ASN A 149 0.78 -18.10 -6.58
CA ASN A 149 1.04 -18.04 -5.15
C ASN A 149 2.53 -17.74 -4.87
N ARG A 150 3.43 -18.43 -5.55
CA ARG A 150 4.89 -18.24 -5.42
C ARG A 150 5.30 -16.80 -5.77
N LEU A 151 4.87 -16.30 -6.93
CA LEU A 151 5.16 -14.92 -7.37
C LEU A 151 4.57 -13.87 -6.41
N THR A 152 3.37 -14.14 -5.86
CA THR A 152 2.75 -13.25 -4.88
C THR A 152 3.57 -13.20 -3.59
N LEU A 153 4.06 -14.34 -3.11
CA LEU A 153 4.96 -14.40 -1.96
C LEU A 153 6.29 -13.67 -2.24
N GLU A 154 6.86 -13.82 -3.43
CA GLU A 154 8.07 -13.07 -3.82
C GLU A 154 7.82 -11.55 -3.80
N TYR A 155 6.68 -11.11 -4.33
CA TYR A 155 6.28 -9.70 -4.31
C TYR A 155 6.08 -9.15 -2.89
N LEU A 156 5.34 -9.87 -2.04
CA LEU A 156 5.03 -9.44 -0.68
C LEU A 156 6.27 -9.41 0.24
N THR A 157 7.18 -10.36 0.05
CA THR A 157 8.37 -10.50 0.91
C THR A 157 9.60 -9.80 0.34
N ASN A 158 9.59 -9.47 -0.95
CA ASN A 158 10.75 -9.02 -1.71
C ASN A 158 11.93 -10.00 -1.63
N LEU A 159 11.65 -11.30 -1.48
CA LEU A 159 12.62 -12.39 -1.43
C LEU A 159 12.32 -13.38 -2.55
N SER A 160 13.37 -13.99 -3.13
CA SER A 160 13.14 -15.08 -4.09
C SER A 160 12.74 -16.36 -3.38
N VAL A 161 11.63 -16.94 -3.82
CA VAL A 161 11.04 -18.16 -3.30
C VAL A 161 11.17 -19.23 -4.37
N LYS A 162 12.21 -20.08 -4.25
CA LYS A 162 12.41 -21.24 -5.14
C LYS A 162 11.67 -22.48 -4.65
N ASN A 163 11.82 -22.81 -3.37
CA ASN A 163 11.19 -23.97 -2.74
C ASN A 163 10.74 -23.59 -1.33
N LEU A 164 9.48 -23.87 -0.98
CA LEU A 164 8.95 -23.68 0.36
C LEU A 164 8.92 -25.01 1.10
N LYS A 165 9.52 -25.05 2.29
CA LYS A 165 9.37 -26.17 3.22
C LYS A 165 8.33 -25.78 4.27
N LYS A 166 7.36 -26.67 4.50
CA LYS A 166 6.36 -26.46 5.55
C LYS A 166 7.07 -26.47 6.90
N THR A 167 7.05 -25.34 7.58
CA THR A 167 7.42 -25.20 8.98
C THR A 167 6.17 -24.92 9.81
N THR A 168 6.23 -25.25 11.10
CA THR A 168 5.24 -24.80 12.07
C THR A 168 5.49 -23.32 12.34
N ILE A 169 4.44 -22.51 12.20
CA ILE A 169 4.48 -21.10 12.61
C ILE A 169 3.89 -21.05 14.01
N ASP A 170 4.60 -20.41 14.94
CA ASP A 170 4.12 -20.23 16.30
C ASP A 170 2.81 -19.45 16.31
N ALA A 171 1.87 -19.86 17.16
CA ALA A 171 0.62 -19.15 17.31
C ALA A 171 0.91 -17.70 17.77
N PRO A 172 0.27 -16.69 17.16
CA PRO A 172 0.47 -15.32 17.57
C PRO A 172 0.00 -15.13 19.01
N ASN A 173 0.70 -14.29 19.76
CA ASN A 173 0.27 -13.89 21.09
C ASN A 173 -0.98 -12.99 20.98
N LEU A 174 -2.15 -13.55 21.33
CA LEU A 174 -3.45 -12.87 21.28
C LEU A 174 -3.62 -11.96 22.51
N GLN A 175 -2.90 -10.84 22.53
CA GLN A 175 -3.13 -9.78 23.51
C GLN A 175 -4.19 -8.81 23.01
N LEU A 176 -5.06 -8.35 23.92
CA LEU A 176 -6.00 -7.28 23.63
C LEU A 176 -5.24 -5.96 23.49
N ARG A 177 -4.77 -5.66 22.28
CA ARG A 177 -4.09 -4.40 21.94
C ARG A 177 -4.99 -3.57 21.04
N GLU A 178 -5.02 -2.26 21.28
CA GLU A 178 -5.71 -1.32 20.38
C GLU A 178 -5.12 -1.44 18.97
N ARG A 179 -5.99 -1.66 17.98
CA ARG A 179 -5.58 -1.78 16.58
C ARG A 179 -5.04 -0.44 16.08
N GLN A 180 -3.96 -0.48 15.30
CA GLN A 180 -3.25 0.73 14.88
C GLN A 180 -4.03 1.59 13.88
N ASP A 181 -4.97 1.01 13.12
CA ASP A 181 -5.93 1.75 12.28
C ASP A 181 -6.87 2.62 13.11
N LEU A 182 -7.35 2.13 14.26
CA LEU A 182 -8.17 2.92 15.19
C LEU A 182 -7.37 4.07 15.83
N VAL A 183 -6.12 3.80 16.22
CA VAL A 183 -5.19 4.82 16.71
C VAL A 183 -4.99 5.90 15.64
N SER A 184 -4.75 5.48 14.39
CA SER A 184 -4.61 6.40 13.26
C SER A 184 -5.85 7.29 13.10
N LEU A 185 -7.05 6.71 13.11
CA LEU A 185 -8.30 7.44 12.95
C LEU A 185 -8.52 8.45 14.09
N ARG A 186 -8.22 8.07 15.33
CA ARG A 186 -8.29 8.98 16.49
C ARG A 186 -7.34 10.18 16.33
N GLU A 187 -6.14 9.94 15.82
CA GLU A 187 -5.17 11.01 15.57
C GLU A 187 -5.57 11.90 14.39
N GLN A 188 -6.22 11.35 13.35
CA GLN A 188 -6.82 12.15 12.27
C GLN A 188 -7.92 13.07 12.79
N ILE A 189 -8.81 12.56 13.65
CA ILE A 189 -9.85 13.38 14.31
C ILE A 189 -9.19 14.49 15.15
N SER A 190 -8.11 14.17 15.87
CA SER A 190 -7.37 15.14 16.66
C SER A 190 -6.73 16.21 15.78
N ALA A 191 -6.17 15.84 14.63
CA ALA A 191 -5.63 16.78 13.64
C ALA A 191 -6.73 17.74 13.15
N LEU A 192 -7.90 17.23 12.74
CA LEU A 192 -9.03 18.05 12.31
C LEU A 192 -9.51 19.02 13.40
N ARG A 193 -9.53 18.58 14.66
CA ARG A 193 -9.85 19.46 15.80
C ARG A 193 -8.85 20.62 15.93
N TYR A 194 -7.56 20.35 15.76
CA TYR A 194 -6.54 21.40 15.79
C TYR A 194 -6.60 22.31 14.57
N GLN A 195 -6.94 21.76 13.40
CA GLN A 195 -7.20 22.55 12.20
C GLN A 195 -8.34 23.55 12.41
N ASN A 196 -9.46 23.11 13.00
CA ASN A 196 -10.56 24.01 13.32
C ASN A 196 -10.16 25.11 14.32
N LYS A 197 -9.29 24.80 15.29
CA LYS A 197 -8.76 25.80 16.25
C LYS A 197 -7.79 26.80 15.63
N GLN A 198 -7.32 26.59 14.39
CA GLN A 198 -6.57 27.61 13.67
C GLN A 198 -7.48 28.73 13.16
N LEU A 199 -8.78 28.45 12.94
CA LEU A 199 -9.79 29.45 12.64
C LEU A 199 -10.12 30.19 13.94
N ASN A 200 -9.71 31.45 14.01
CA ASN A 200 -9.89 32.26 15.19
C ASN A 200 -10.01 33.74 14.81
N TYR A 201 -10.57 34.52 15.73
CA TYR A 201 -10.76 35.96 15.61
C TYR A 201 -9.78 36.76 16.49
N TYR A 202 -8.73 36.11 17.00
CA TYR A 202 -7.71 36.80 17.80
C TYR A 202 -6.81 37.65 16.90
N PRO A 203 -6.19 38.71 17.45
CA PRO A 203 -5.29 39.57 16.69
C PRO A 203 -4.04 38.81 16.22
N LYS A 204 -3.47 39.29 15.12
CA LYS A 204 -2.17 38.88 14.61
C LYS A 204 -1.19 40.03 14.80
N ILE A 205 0.00 39.72 15.30
CA ILE A 205 1.06 40.67 15.60
C ILE A 205 2.32 40.18 14.89
N ASP A 206 2.71 40.92 13.85
CA ASP A 206 3.92 40.71 13.07
C ASP A 206 4.87 41.89 13.28
N VAL A 207 6.16 41.59 13.40
CA VAL A 207 7.24 42.58 13.43
C VAL A 207 8.03 42.45 12.13
N PHE A 208 8.28 43.58 11.47
CA PHE A 208 9.02 43.65 10.23
C PHE A 208 10.11 44.73 10.31
N ASP A 209 11.24 44.44 9.66
CA ASP A 209 12.39 45.34 9.45
C ASP A 209 12.82 45.25 7.97
#